data_AF-A0ABD7TQW1-F1
#
_entry.id   AF-A0ABD7TQW1-F1
#
_cell.length_a   1.000
_cell.length_b   1.000
_cell.length_c   1.000
_cell.angle_alpha   90.00
_cell.angle_beta   90.00
_cell.angle_gamma   90.00
#
_symmetry.space_group_name_H-M   'P 1'
#
loop_
_entity.id
_entity.type
_entity.pdbx_description
1 polymer ?
#
loop_
_entity_poly.entity_id
_entity_poly.type
_entity_poly.pdbx_seq_one_letter_code
_entity_poly.pdbx_strand_id
1 'polypeptide(L)'
;MPLIQIEQDSPDTIARARQCVAKMVDEVRRYRHDSALWSPSASKVTGYLTALVEHDLISSSMTVQLTQEKDQALSDALKVPSQLPEGGGFQQAVSPPPRY
;
A
#
# COMPACT_ATOMS: atom_id res chain seq x y z
N MET A 1 20.72 -27.92 -27.10
CA MET A 1 20.34 -27.53 -25.72
C MET A 1 18.86 -27.15 -25.74
N PRO A 2 18.04 -27.54 -24.75
CA PRO A 2 16.66 -27.09 -24.71
C PRO A 2 16.64 -25.59 -24.38
N LEU A 3 16.01 -24.77 -25.23
CA LEU A 3 15.66 -23.40 -24.90
C LEU A 3 14.50 -23.47 -23.90
N ILE A 4 14.74 -23.11 -22.65
CA ILE A 4 13.63 -22.81 -21.73
C ILE A 4 13.07 -21.47 -22.19
N GLN A 5 11.91 -21.50 -22.87
CA GLN A 5 11.17 -20.27 -23.13
C GLN A 5 10.59 -19.80 -21.80
N ILE A 6 11.17 -18.75 -21.25
CA ILE A 6 10.60 -18.05 -20.11
C ILE A 6 9.40 -17.26 -20.66
N GLU A 7 8.21 -17.61 -20.21
CA GLU A 7 6.99 -16.88 -20.56
C GLU A 7 6.99 -15.55 -19.82
N GLN A 8 7.39 -14.49 -20.53
CA GLN A 8 7.31 -13.12 -20.07
C GLN A 8 5.83 -12.73 -19.85
N ASP A 9 5.56 -11.92 -18.83
CA ASP A 9 4.21 -11.45 -18.48
C ASP A 9 3.24 -12.60 -18.16
N SER A 10 3.75 -13.72 -17.64
CA SER A 10 2.93 -14.85 -17.22
C SER A 10 1.86 -14.42 -16.20
N PRO A 11 0.60 -14.86 -16.36
CA PRO A 11 -0.50 -14.48 -15.47
C PRO A 11 -0.20 -14.77 -13.99
N ASP A 12 0.48 -15.88 -13.70
CA ASP A 12 0.87 -16.26 -12.35
C ASP A 12 1.87 -15.30 -11.72
N THR A 13 2.83 -14.79 -12.50
CA THR A 13 3.82 -13.82 -12.03
C THR A 13 3.17 -12.48 -11.72
N ILE A 14 2.28 -12.03 -12.60
CA ILE A 14 1.48 -10.80 -12.40
C ILE A 14 0.57 -10.95 -11.18
N ALA A 15 -0.11 -12.09 -11.02
CA ALA A 15 -0.97 -12.35 -9.87
C ALA A 15 -0.18 -12.33 -8.55
N ARG A 16 1.00 -12.96 -8.53
CA ARG A 16 1.91 -12.91 -7.36
C ARG A 16 2.38 -11.49 -7.05
N ALA A 17 2.72 -10.69 -8.06
CA ALA A 17 3.09 -9.29 -7.86
C ALA A 17 1.96 -8.48 -7.22
N ARG A 18 0.72 -8.63 -7.71
CA ARG A 18 -0.46 -8.00 -7.12
C ARG A 18 -0.75 -8.49 -5.69
N GLN A 19 -0.51 -9.77 -5.39
CA GLN A 19 -0.63 -10.28 -4.04
C GLN A 19 0.39 -9.65 -3.08
N CYS A 20 1.62 -9.42 -3.54
CA CYS A 20 2.63 -8.68 -2.77
C CYS A 20 2.19 -7.23 -2.50
N VAL A 21 1.59 -6.56 -3.49
CA VAL A 21 1.00 -5.21 -3.30
C VAL A 21 -0.11 -5.25 -2.25
N ALA A 22 -1.02 -6.24 -2.29
CA ALA A 22 -2.08 -6.37 -1.29
C ALA A 22 -1.52 -6.54 0.14
N LYS A 23 -0.50 -7.40 0.32
CA LYS A 23 0.18 -7.56 1.62
C LYS A 23 0.84 -6.27 2.10
N MET A 24 1.48 -5.52 1.20
CA MET A 24 2.03 -4.21 1.51
C MET A 24 0.94 -3.26 2.01
N VAL A 25 -0.21 -3.21 1.33
CA VAL A 25 -1.35 -2.37 1.72
C VAL A 25 -1.84 -2.69 3.13
N ASP A 26 -1.95 -3.97 3.49
CA ASP A 26 -2.39 -4.37 4.84
C ASP A 26 -1.41 -3.91 5.93
N GLU A 27 -0.11 -4.04 5.67
CA GLU A 27 0.94 -3.56 6.59
C GLU A 27 0.95 -2.03 6.70
N VAL A 28 0.79 -1.32 5.58
CA VAL A 28 0.67 0.14 5.54
C VAL A 28 -0.54 0.60 6.35
N ARG A 29 -1.70 -0.04 6.16
CA ARG A 29 -2.92 0.31 6.94
C ARG A 29 -2.73 0.07 8.43
N ARG A 30 -2.09 -1.04 8.80
CA ARG A 30 -1.84 -1.38 10.21
C ARG A 30 -0.93 -0.37 10.90
N TYR A 31 0.12 0.07 10.21
CA TYR A 31 1.14 0.94 10.80
C TYR A 31 1.12 2.37 10.24
N ARG A 32 0.04 2.82 9.60
CA ARG A 32 -0.05 4.09 8.86
C ARG A 32 0.52 5.33 9.56
N HIS A 33 0.53 5.33 10.89
CA HIS A 33 1.04 6.43 11.73
C HIS A 33 2.56 6.38 11.98
N ASP A 34 3.23 5.28 11.65
CA ASP A 34 4.67 5.06 11.84
C ASP A 34 5.29 4.53 10.54
N SER A 35 5.93 5.44 9.81
CA SER A 35 6.59 5.11 8.54
C SER A 35 7.78 4.18 8.68
N ALA A 36 8.45 4.12 9.83
CA ALA A 36 9.54 3.17 10.03
C ALA A 36 9.03 1.72 10.01
N LEU A 37 7.77 1.49 10.38
CA LEU A 37 7.17 0.16 10.42
C LEU A 37 6.58 -0.28 9.06
N TRP A 38 5.98 0.62 8.29
CA TRP A 38 5.39 0.25 6.98
C TRP A 38 6.30 0.46 5.77
N SER A 39 7.23 1.42 5.80
CA SER A 39 8.08 1.71 4.63
C SER A 39 8.92 0.52 4.15
N PRO A 40 9.42 -0.40 5.02
CA PRO A 40 10.13 -1.58 4.55
C PRO A 40 9.28 -2.50 3.68
N SER A 41 7.97 -2.59 3.94
CA SER A 41 7.04 -3.39 3.14
C SER A 41 6.87 -2.80 1.74
N ALA A 42 6.81 -1.47 1.60
CA ALA A 42 6.77 -0.80 0.30
C ALA A 42 8.08 -1.01 -0.48
N SER A 43 9.24 -0.87 0.18
CA SER A 43 10.55 -1.10 -0.44
C SER A 43 10.73 -2.54 -0.93
N LYS A 44 10.23 -3.54 -0.19
CA LYS A 44 10.26 -4.95 -0.61
C LYS A 44 9.50 -5.18 -1.91
N VAL A 45 8.32 -4.57 -2.08
CA VAL A 45 7.55 -4.70 -3.33
C VAL A 45 8.29 -4.03 -4.48
N THR A 46 8.87 -2.84 -4.28
CA THR A 46 9.69 -2.18 -5.31
C THR A 46 10.85 -3.08 -5.75
N GLY A 47 11.65 -3.60 -4.80
CA GLY A 47 12.77 -4.49 -5.13
C GLY A 47 12.32 -5.78 -5.83
N TYR A 48 11.17 -6.33 -5.45
CA TYR A 48 10.60 -7.48 -6.13
C TYR A 48 10.22 -7.18 -7.58
N LEU A 49 9.57 -6.05 -7.87
CA LEU A 49 9.24 -5.65 -9.24
C LEU A 49 10.51 -5.42 -10.09
N THR A 50 11.55 -4.81 -9.50
CA THR A 50 12.86 -4.65 -10.15
C THR A 50 13.47 -6.01 -10.51
N ALA A 51 13.46 -6.98 -9.58
CA ALA A 51 13.97 -8.31 -9.87
C ALA A 51 13.18 -9.00 -11.01
N LEU A 52 11.86 -8.83 -11.08
CA LEU A 52 11.07 -9.40 -12.16
C LEU A 52 11.45 -8.85 -13.54
N VAL A 53 11.73 -7.55 -13.65
CA VAL A 53 12.14 -6.95 -14.93
C VAL A 53 13.58 -7.31 -15.29
N GLU A 54 14.49 -7.36 -14.32
CA GLU A 54 15.90 -7.75 -14.53
C GLU A 54 16.06 -9.21 -15.00
N HIS A 55 15.10 -10.07 -14.68
CA HIS A 55 15.06 -11.47 -15.09
C HIS A 55 14.14 -11.74 -16.29
N ASP A 56 13.73 -10.70 -17.02
CA ASP A 56 12.84 -10.79 -18.20
C ASP A 56 11.52 -11.55 -17.91
N LEU A 57 11.05 -11.54 -16.65
CA LEU A 57 9.80 -12.20 -16.25
C LEU A 57 8.58 -11.32 -16.51
N ILE A 58 8.77 -10.01 -16.56
CA ILE A 58 7.76 -9.03 -16.95
C ILE A 58 8.35 -8.02 -17.93
N SER A 59 7.53 -7.50 -18.84
CA SER A 59 7.91 -6.43 -19.75
C SER A 59 8.12 -5.11 -19.01
N SER A 60 8.84 -4.18 -19.66
CA SER A 60 8.93 -2.78 -19.20
C SER A 60 7.55 -2.13 -19.07
N SER A 61 6.62 -2.41 -20.00
CA SER A 61 5.23 -1.93 -19.92
C SER A 61 4.50 -2.46 -18.69
N MET A 62 4.64 -3.76 -18.41
CA MET A 62 4.01 -4.37 -17.23
C MET A 62 4.64 -3.87 -15.93
N THR A 63 5.95 -3.59 -15.94
CA THR A 63 6.66 -2.97 -14.81
C THR A 63 6.10 -1.59 -14.48
N VAL A 64 5.87 -0.75 -15.49
CA VAL A 64 5.24 0.57 -15.31
C VAL A 64 3.84 0.42 -14.73
N GLN A 65 3.03 -0.49 -15.28
CA GLN A 65 1.68 -0.75 -14.79
C GLN A 65 1.66 -1.19 -13.32
N LEU A 66 2.45 -2.20 -12.96
CA LEU A 66 2.50 -2.72 -11.59
C LEU A 66 3.07 -1.70 -10.59
N THR A 67 4.02 -0.86 -11.03
CA THR A 67 4.54 0.23 -10.21
C THR A 67 3.47 1.27 -9.92
N GLN A 68 2.70 1.66 -10.94
CA GLN A 68 1.58 2.59 -10.78
C GLN A 68 0.47 2.01 -9.89
N GLU A 69 0.12 0.73 -10.07
CA GLU A 69 -0.82 0.01 -9.20
C GLU A 69 -0.35 0.04 -7.74
N LYS A 70 0.94 -0.24 -7.49
CA LYS A 70 1.57 -0.18 -6.15
C LYS A 70 1.51 1.23 -5.55
N ASP A 71 1.89 2.25 -6.30
CA ASP A 71 1.93 3.65 -5.82
C ASP A 71 0.53 4.17 -5.49
N GLN A 72 -0.45 3.86 -6.35
CA GLN A 72 -1.85 4.20 -6.10
C GLN A 72 -2.36 3.50 -4.83
N ALA A 73 -2.11 2.20 -4.69
CA ALA A 73 -2.54 1.43 -3.53
C ALA A 73 -1.88 1.91 -2.22
N LEU A 74 -0.61 2.31 -2.26
CA LEU A 74 0.09 2.93 -1.14
C LEU A 74 -0.54 4.27 -0.74
N SER A 75 -0.79 5.14 -1.72
CA SER A 75 -1.44 6.43 -1.51
C SER A 75 -2.83 6.25 -0.87
N ASP A 76 -3.63 5.32 -1.39
CA ASP A 76 -4.96 5.02 -0.85
C ASP A 76 -4.91 4.40 0.55
N ALA A 77 -3.91 3.58 0.86
CA ALA A 77 -3.73 3.01 2.18
C ALA A 77 -3.34 4.04 3.26
N LEU A 78 -2.65 5.11 2.86
CA LEU A 78 -2.22 6.20 3.73
C LEU A 78 -3.31 7.27 3.92
N LYS A 79 -4.32 7.34 3.06
CA LYS A 79 -5.47 8.22 3.25
C LYS A 79 -6.21 7.81 4.53
N VAL A 80 -6.44 8.79 5.41
CA VAL A 80 -7.28 8.60 6.60
C VAL A 80 -8.74 8.49 6.13
N PRO A 81 -9.50 7.47 6.53
CA PRO A 81 -10.94 7.49 6.35
C PRO A 81 -11.49 8.67 7.17
N SER A 82 -12.03 9.68 6.50
CA SER A 82 -12.79 10.75 7.13
C SER A 82 -14.11 10.20 7.68
N GLN A 83 -14.03 9.39 8.74
CA GLN A 83 -15.17 9.02 9.57
C GLN A 83 -14.84 9.44 11.01
N LEU A 84 -14.82 10.75 11.23
CA LEU A 84 -15.29 11.26 12.51
C LEU A 84 -16.80 11.01 12.53
N PRO A 85 -17.37 10.37 13.56
CA PRO A 85 -18.81 10.45 13.76
C PRO A 85 -19.15 11.93 14.00
N GLU A 86 -19.90 12.54 13.08
CA GLU A 86 -20.61 13.79 13.34
C GLU A 86 -21.67 13.50 14.43
N GLY A 87 -21.24 13.48 15.68
CA GLY A 87 -22.08 13.02 16.78
C GLY A 87 -21.39 13.09 18.12
N GLY A 88 -21.13 14.30 18.59
CA GLY A 88 -20.57 14.54 19.92
C GLY A 88 -20.60 16.02 20.25
N GLY A 89 -21.79 16.55 20.54
CA GLY A 89 -21.95 17.93 20.99
C GLY A 89 -21.07 18.20 22.20
N PHE A 90 -20.16 19.16 22.07
CA PHE A 90 -19.50 19.77 23.21
C PHE A 90 -20.53 20.59 23.99
N GLN A 91 -21.33 19.95 24.84
CA GLN A 91 -21.97 20.67 25.94
C GLN A 91 -20.88 20.99 26.95
N GLN A 92 -20.32 22.19 26.79
CA GLN A 92 -19.50 22.84 27.80
C GLN A 92 -20.40 23.06 29.03
N ALA A 93 -20.28 22.21 30.04
CA ALA A 93 -20.92 22.43 31.33
C ALA A 93 -20.25 23.65 31.99
N VAL A 94 -20.80 24.83 31.77
CA VAL A 94 -20.38 26.05 32.44
C VAL A 94 -20.92 25.99 33.87
N SER A 95 -20.05 25.69 34.84
CA SER A 95 -20.40 25.81 36.26
C SER A 95 -20.81 27.25 36.59
N PRO A 96 -21.89 27.49 37.34
CA PRO A 96 -22.24 28.84 37.75
C PRO A 96 -21.25 29.36 38.81
N PRO A 97 -20.97 30.68 38.85
CA PRO A 97 -20.02 31.24 39.79
C PRO A 97 -20.54 31.20 41.24
N PRO A 98 -19.63 31.14 42.24
CA PRO A 98 -20.02 31.10 43.64
C PRO A 98 -20.66 32.42 44.08
N ARG A 99 -21.80 32.33 44.77
CA ARG A 99 -22.39 33.48 45.47
C ARG A 99 -21.61 33.70 46.76
N TYR A 100 -20.98 34.88 46.89
CA TYR A 100 -20.58 35.44 48.18
C TYR A 100 -21.74 36.24 48.76
#